data_AF-X8HKM2-F1
#
_entry.id   AF-X8HKM2-F1
#
_cell.length_a   1.000
_cell.length_b   1.000
_cell.length_c   1.000
_cell.angle_alpha   90.00
_cell.angle_beta   90.00
_cell.angle_gamma   90.00
#
_symmetry.space_group_name_H-M   'P 1'
#
loop_
_entity.id
_entity.type
_entity.pdbx_description
1 polymer ?
#
loop_
_entity_poly.entity_id
_entity_poly.type
_entity_poly.pdbx_seq_one_letter_code
_entity_poly.pdbx_strand_id
1 'polypeptide(L)'
;MTRSYFKLNRIPFVVKLYIGFVLLVFLLMGITYLHAYIKRPEQMQSLQLYEQKLETISSKKVNEEYYVSGRASQNNNLEITYDFVTIDDVKEILSKQNIGWNEISKNRIVGHDYDTNVYIELFKERGSNKVIVILQKRN
;
A
#
# COMPACT_ATOMS: atom_id res chain seq x y z
N MET A 1 -35.09 -20.35 43.73
CA MET A 1 -33.75 -20.06 43.17
C MET A 1 -33.67 -20.69 41.77
N THR A 2 -33.98 -19.92 40.74
CA THR A 2 -34.00 -20.42 39.35
C THR A 2 -32.57 -20.62 38.87
N ARG A 3 -32.08 -21.86 38.94
CA ARG A 3 -30.80 -22.24 38.35
C ARG A 3 -30.92 -22.13 36.83
N SER A 4 -30.47 -21.00 36.28
CA SER A 4 -30.16 -20.86 34.86
C SER A 4 -28.97 -21.76 34.55
N TYR A 5 -29.24 -23.04 34.32
CA TYR A 5 -28.26 -23.96 33.79
C TYR A 5 -28.03 -23.58 32.33
N PHE A 6 -26.96 -22.82 32.09
CA PHE A 6 -26.45 -22.56 30.74
C PHE A 6 -26.45 -23.89 29.95
N LYS A 7 -27.25 -23.96 28.86
CA LYS A 7 -27.40 -25.13 27.97
C LYS A 7 -26.06 -25.67 27.44
N LEU A 8 -24.99 -24.90 27.58
CA LEU A 8 -23.60 -25.28 27.33
C LEU A 8 -23.15 -26.52 28.11
N ASN A 9 -23.63 -26.77 29.34
CA ASN A 9 -23.10 -27.88 30.13
C ASN A 9 -23.51 -29.28 29.61
N ARG A 10 -24.54 -29.34 28.75
CA ARG A 10 -25.08 -30.58 28.16
C ARG A 10 -24.45 -30.93 26.80
N ILE A 11 -23.59 -30.05 26.28
CA ILE A 11 -22.92 -30.21 24.98
C ILE A 11 -21.64 -31.05 25.16
N PRO A 12 -21.38 -32.06 24.31
CA PRO A 12 -20.14 -32.84 24.37
C PRO A 12 -18.90 -31.96 24.36
N PHE A 13 -17.87 -32.33 25.13
CA PHE A 13 -16.63 -31.56 25.25
C PHE A 13 -15.98 -31.25 23.90
N VAL A 14 -15.99 -32.24 22.99
CA VAL A 14 -15.50 -32.10 21.61
C VAL A 14 -16.19 -30.96 20.86
N VAL A 15 -17.51 -30.83 20.99
CA VAL A 15 -18.27 -29.74 20.34
C VAL A 15 -17.91 -28.38 20.94
N LYS A 16 -17.68 -28.28 22.25
CA LYS A 16 -17.19 -27.05 22.89
C LYS A 16 -15.82 -26.63 22.35
N LEU A 17 -14.92 -27.60 22.15
CA LEU A 17 -13.60 -27.36 21.56
C LEU A 17 -13.73 -26.83 20.12
N TYR A 18 -14.58 -27.43 19.29
CA TYR A 18 -14.80 -26.93 17.93
C TYR A 18 -15.39 -25.52 17.92
N ILE A 19 -16.37 -25.22 18.78
CA ILE A 19 -16.94 -23.86 18.89
C ILE A 19 -15.86 -22.86 19.32
N GLY A 20 -15.05 -23.20 20.33
CA GLY A 20 -13.94 -22.36 20.77
C GLY A 20 -12.91 -22.13 19.68
N PHE A 21 -12.58 -23.16 18.90
CA PHE A 21 -11.64 -23.05 17.79
C PHE A 21 -12.19 -22.18 16.65
N VAL A 22 -13.45 -22.34 16.27
CA VAL A 22 -14.10 -21.50 15.25
C VAL A 22 -14.13 -20.03 15.69
N LEU A 23 -14.47 -19.76 16.95
CA LEU A 23 -14.42 -18.41 17.51
C LEU A 23 -13.01 -17.82 17.52
N LEU A 24 -12.00 -18.64 17.85
CA LEU A 24 -10.60 -18.22 17.84
C LEU A 24 -10.15 -17.84 16.41
N VAL A 25 -10.43 -18.68 15.42
CA VAL A 25 -10.07 -18.39 14.01
C VAL A 25 -10.79 -17.14 13.51
N PHE A 26 -12.08 -16.98 13.83
CA PHE A 26 -12.85 -15.79 13.48
C PHE A 26 -12.24 -14.52 14.11
N LEU A 27 -11.87 -14.58 15.39
CA LEU A 27 -11.25 -13.45 16.09
C LEU A 27 -9.88 -13.09 15.47
N LEU A 28 -9.06 -14.09 15.15
CA LEU A 28 -7.77 -13.88 14.49
C LEU A 28 -7.95 -13.21 13.11
N MET A 29 -8.89 -13.68 12.28
CA MET A 29 -9.23 -13.02 11.02
C MET A 29 -9.68 -11.57 11.25
N GLY A 30 -10.58 -11.33 12.21
CA GLY A 30 -11.06 -10.00 12.55
C GLY A 30 -9.95 -9.02 12.95
N ILE A 31 -9.00 -9.46 13.78
CA ILE A 31 -7.86 -8.63 14.22
C ILE A 31 -6.96 -8.28 13.03
N THR A 32 -6.64 -9.26 12.16
CA THR A 32 -5.79 -8.97 10.99
C THR A 32 -6.44 -7.98 10.03
N TYR A 33 -7.77 -8.06 9.84
CA TYR A 33 -8.52 -7.12 9.01
C TYR A 33 -8.55 -5.72 9.64
N LEU A 34 -8.81 -5.63 10.94
CA LEU A 34 -8.84 -4.36 11.66
C LEU A 34 -7.49 -3.65 11.63
N HIS A 35 -6.40 -4.39 11.82
CA HIS A 35 -5.04 -3.85 11.72
C HIS A 35 -4.74 -3.26 10.34
N ALA A 36 -5.12 -3.96 9.27
CA ALA A 36 -4.98 -3.46 7.91
C ALA A 36 -5.83 -2.21 7.66
N TYR A 37 -7.05 -2.17 8.21
CA TYR A 37 -7.94 -1.02 8.12
C TYR A 37 -7.36 0.23 8.79
N ILE A 38 -6.80 0.09 10.00
CA ILE A 38 -6.20 1.20 10.76
C ILE A 38 -4.97 1.78 10.06
N LYS A 39 -4.12 0.93 9.45
CA LYS A 39 -2.91 1.39 8.77
C LYS A 39 -3.16 2.06 7.42
N ARG A 40 -4.31 1.81 6.79
CA ARG A 40 -4.66 2.35 5.46
C ARG A 40 -4.57 3.88 5.34
N PRO A 41 -5.14 4.68 6.27
CA PRO A 41 -5.01 6.15 6.21
C PRO A 41 -3.56 6.63 6.33
N GLU A 42 -2.75 6.02 7.18
CA GLU A 42 -1.32 6.36 7.32
C GLU A 42 -0.55 6.08 6.01
N GLN A 43 -0.87 4.98 5.35
CA GLN A 43 -0.28 4.66 4.05
C GLN A 43 -0.68 5.68 2.97
N MET A 44 -1.95 6.09 2.93
CA MET A 44 -2.41 7.12 2.00
C MET A 44 -1.78 8.48 2.27
N GLN A 45 -1.61 8.88 3.54
CA GLN A 45 -0.91 10.12 3.90
C GLN A 45 0.53 10.12 3.40
N SER A 46 1.22 8.99 3.51
CA SER A 46 2.59 8.85 2.99
C SER A 46 2.65 9.07 1.47
N LEU A 47 1.68 8.53 0.72
CA LEU A 47 1.59 8.71 -0.73
C LEU A 47 1.23 10.15 -1.11
N GLN A 48 0.30 10.78 -0.38
CA GLN A 48 -0.07 12.19 -0.59
C GLN A 48 1.10 13.14 -0.35
N LEU A 49 1.98 12.84 0.61
CA LEU A 49 3.20 13.63 0.82
C LEU A 49 4.13 13.56 -0.40
N TYR A 50 4.19 12.41 -1.07
CA TYR A 50 4.93 12.26 -2.32
C TYR A 50 4.25 12.97 -3.50
N GLU A 51 2.93 12.92 -3.58
CA GLU A 51 2.17 13.70 -4.56
C GLU A 51 2.46 15.20 -4.42
N GLN A 52 2.45 15.72 -3.19
CA GLN A 52 2.78 17.11 -2.89
C GLN A 52 4.23 17.46 -3.27
N LYS A 53 5.20 16.54 -3.07
CA LYS A 53 6.58 16.75 -3.53
C LYS A 53 6.65 16.88 -5.05
N LEU A 54 5.79 16.18 -5.78
CA LEU A 54 5.70 16.22 -7.24
C LEU A 54 4.76 17.34 -7.76
N GLU A 55 4.26 18.21 -6.88
CA GLU A 55 3.35 19.30 -7.24
C GLU A 55 3.98 20.28 -8.23
N THR A 56 5.31 20.44 -8.21
CA THR A 56 6.06 21.29 -9.14
C THR A 56 5.90 20.88 -10.61
N ILE A 57 5.64 19.60 -10.87
CA ILE A 57 5.39 19.05 -12.22
C ILE A 57 3.91 18.72 -12.44
N SER A 58 3.01 19.12 -11.52
CA SER A 58 1.57 18.85 -11.62
C SER A 58 0.92 19.38 -12.90
N SER A 59 1.42 20.48 -13.46
CA SER A 59 0.95 21.04 -14.74
C SER A 59 1.13 20.11 -15.95
N LYS A 60 2.00 19.10 -15.80
CA LYS A 60 2.29 18.08 -16.80
C LYS A 60 1.56 16.76 -16.54
N LYS A 61 0.79 16.67 -15.45
CA LYS A 61 0.03 15.47 -15.08
C LYS A 61 -1.09 15.25 -16.09
N VAL A 62 -1.13 14.06 -16.69
CA VAL A 62 -2.16 13.63 -17.65
C VAL A 62 -3.14 12.67 -17.02
N ASN A 63 -2.66 11.80 -16.13
CA ASN A 63 -3.49 10.82 -15.43
C ASN A 63 -3.00 10.59 -14.01
N GLU A 64 -3.93 10.20 -13.15
CA GLU A 64 -3.67 9.77 -11.78
C GLU A 64 -4.63 8.64 -11.40
N GLU A 65 -4.08 7.58 -10.82
CA GLU A 65 -4.85 6.44 -10.37
C GLU A 65 -4.41 5.96 -8.99
N TYR A 66 -5.38 5.83 -8.10
CA TYR A 66 -5.20 5.21 -6.77
C TYR A 66 -5.76 3.80 -6.80
N TYR A 67 -4.91 2.82 -6.50
CA TYR A 67 -5.32 1.42 -6.45
C TYR A 67 -4.58 0.64 -5.37
N VAL A 68 -5.05 -0.58 -5.12
CA VAL A 68 -4.50 -1.45 -4.09
C VAL A 68 -3.88 -2.68 -4.73
N SER A 69 -2.74 -3.11 -4.20
CA SER A 69 -2.00 -4.27 -4.70
C SER A 69 -1.45 -5.13 -3.57
N GLY A 70 -0.77 -6.22 -3.93
CA GLY A 70 -0.19 -7.17 -2.99
C GLY A 70 -1.19 -8.20 -2.46
N ARG A 71 -0.71 -9.15 -1.66
CA ARG A 71 -1.56 -10.18 -1.06
C ARG A 71 -2.53 -9.52 -0.08
N ALA A 72 -3.81 -9.86 -0.19
CA ALA A 72 -4.89 -9.29 0.62
C ALA A 72 -4.96 -7.75 0.58
N SER A 73 -4.56 -7.13 -0.54
CA SER A 73 -4.71 -5.68 -0.75
C SER A 73 -4.01 -4.83 0.33
N GLN A 74 -2.81 -5.25 0.73
CA GLN A 74 -2.05 -4.64 1.81
C GLN A 74 -1.27 -3.39 1.41
N ASN A 75 -1.00 -3.21 0.11
CA ASN A 75 -0.18 -2.11 -0.41
C ASN A 75 -1.06 -1.11 -1.14
N ASN A 76 -1.04 0.15 -0.73
CA ASN A 76 -1.64 1.22 -1.51
C ASN A 76 -0.63 1.75 -2.52
N ASN A 77 -1.12 2.00 -3.72
CA ASN A 77 -0.34 2.53 -4.83
C ASN A 77 -0.97 3.84 -5.33
N LEU A 78 -0.10 4.76 -5.75
CA LEU A 78 -0.44 5.96 -6.50
C LEU A 78 0.35 5.92 -7.80
N GLU A 79 -0.36 5.86 -8.92
CA GLU A 79 0.23 5.92 -10.25
C GLU A 79 -0.08 7.26 -10.88
N ILE A 80 0.95 7.96 -11.33
CA ILE A 80 0.83 9.26 -11.97
C ILE A 80 1.51 9.19 -13.33
N THR A 81 0.80 9.59 -14.36
CA THR A 81 1.35 9.74 -15.71
C THR A 81 1.59 11.21 -16.01
N TYR A 82 2.83 11.56 -16.33
CA TYR A 82 3.23 12.89 -16.78
C TYR A 82 3.56 12.88 -18.27
N ASP A 83 3.27 13.98 -18.96
CA ASP A 83 3.69 14.20 -20.34
C ASP A 83 4.72 15.33 -20.44
N PHE A 84 5.67 15.19 -21.36
CA PHE A 84 6.82 16.11 -21.51
C PHE A 84 7.66 16.28 -20.23
N VAL A 85 7.81 15.21 -19.45
CA VAL A 85 8.71 15.13 -18.27
C VAL A 85 9.69 13.99 -18.49
N THR A 86 10.90 14.09 -17.95
CA THR A 86 11.92 13.02 -18.01
C THR A 86 12.02 12.26 -16.68
N ILE A 87 12.60 11.06 -16.73
CA ILE A 87 12.90 10.29 -15.51
C ILE A 87 13.83 11.09 -14.59
N ASP A 88 14.80 11.82 -15.16
CA ASP A 88 15.76 12.60 -14.40
C ASP A 88 15.10 13.79 -13.69
N ASP A 89 14.13 14.47 -14.32
CA ASP A 89 13.37 15.55 -13.65
C ASP A 89 12.65 15.03 -12.40
N VAL A 90 11.99 13.87 -12.50
CA VAL A 90 11.29 13.25 -11.36
C VAL A 90 12.29 12.79 -10.30
N LYS A 91 13.39 12.16 -10.72
CA LYS A 91 14.47 11.71 -9.82
C LYS A 91 15.09 12.88 -9.08
N GLU A 92 15.32 14.02 -9.73
CA GLU A 92 15.86 15.23 -9.12
C GLU A 92 14.91 15.80 -8.05
N ILE A 93 13.60 15.90 -8.35
CA ILE A 93 12.60 16.35 -7.37
C ILE A 93 12.61 15.45 -6.12
N LEU A 94 12.68 14.13 -6.33
CA LEU A 94 12.66 13.14 -5.26
C LEU A 94 14.03 12.94 -4.59
N SER A 95 15.13 13.39 -5.19
CA SER A 95 16.51 13.22 -4.67
C SER A 95 16.75 13.86 -3.31
N LYS A 96 15.88 14.79 -2.89
CA LYS A 96 15.90 15.41 -1.56
C LYS A 96 15.58 14.42 -0.43
N GLN A 97 15.12 13.22 -0.78
CA GLN A 97 14.76 12.15 0.14
C GLN A 97 15.88 11.12 0.23
N ASN A 98 15.89 10.33 1.30
CA ASN A 98 16.85 9.24 1.50
C ASN A 98 16.48 8.00 0.66
N ILE A 99 16.43 8.18 -0.67
CA ILE A 99 16.03 7.14 -1.62
C ILE A 99 17.26 6.43 -2.18
N GLY A 100 17.33 5.11 -1.98
CA GLY A 100 18.25 4.25 -2.70
C GLY A 100 17.75 3.98 -4.11
N TRP A 101 18.37 4.61 -5.11
CA TRP A 101 18.03 4.42 -6.52
C TRP A 101 18.77 3.23 -7.14
N ASN A 102 18.06 2.45 -7.95
CA ASN A 102 18.57 1.33 -8.71
C ASN A 102 18.09 1.41 -10.17
N GLU A 103 19.04 1.60 -11.09
CA GLU A 103 18.77 1.69 -12.52
C GLU A 103 18.60 0.30 -13.12
N ILE A 104 17.39 -0.03 -13.55
CA ILE A 104 17.07 -1.32 -14.15
C ILE A 104 17.34 -1.30 -15.66
N SER A 105 17.04 -0.18 -16.31
CA SER A 105 17.29 0.05 -17.74
C SER A 105 17.29 1.55 -18.05
N LYS A 106 17.67 1.92 -19.28
CA LYS A 106 17.62 3.32 -19.75
C LYS A 106 16.24 3.98 -19.62
N ASN A 107 15.16 3.19 -19.60
CA ASN A 107 13.79 3.68 -19.54
C ASN A 107 13.10 3.31 -18.21
N ARG A 108 13.80 2.72 -17.23
CA ARG A 108 13.19 2.25 -15.98
C ARG A 108 14.18 2.31 -14.83
N ILE A 109 13.80 3.01 -13.78
CA ILE A 109 14.55 3.10 -12.52
C ILE A 109 13.61 2.83 -11.35
N VAL A 110 14.14 2.18 -10.32
CA VAL A 110 13.41 1.87 -9.10
C VAL A 110 14.10 2.56 -7.93
N GLY A 111 13.35 3.20 -7.05
CA GLY A 111 13.81 3.80 -5.82
C GLY A 111 13.16 3.12 -4.61
N HIS A 112 13.90 3.07 -3.50
CA HIS A 112 13.35 2.70 -2.20
C HIS A 112 13.70 3.78 -1.18
N ASP A 113 12.66 4.41 -0.62
CA ASP A 113 12.79 5.30 0.53
C ASP A 113 12.83 4.46 1.80
N TYR A 114 13.98 4.45 2.47
CA TYR A 114 14.20 3.69 3.70
C TYR A 114 13.50 4.28 4.93
N ASP A 115 13.20 5.59 4.91
CA ASP A 115 12.59 6.28 6.05
C ASP A 115 11.08 6.06 6.03
N THR A 116 10.46 6.16 4.85
CA THR A 116 9.00 6.04 4.70
C THR A 116 8.54 4.68 4.16
N ASN A 117 9.45 3.76 3.84
CA ASN A 117 9.13 2.47 3.20
C ASN A 117 8.23 2.60 1.95
N VAL A 118 8.47 3.66 1.17
CA VAL A 118 7.82 3.90 -0.12
C VAL A 118 8.74 3.39 -1.22
N TYR A 119 8.20 2.53 -2.07
CA TYR A 119 8.85 2.07 -3.29
C TYR A 119 8.39 2.96 -4.43
N ILE A 120 9.34 3.35 -5.26
CA ILE A 120 9.14 4.28 -6.35
C ILE A 120 9.58 3.57 -7.61
N GLU A 121 8.74 3.54 -8.63
CA GLU A 121 9.10 3.04 -9.94
C GLU A 121 8.85 4.13 -10.96
N LEU A 122 9.90 4.51 -11.69
CA LEU A 122 9.81 5.50 -12.76
C LEU A 122 10.12 4.78 -14.06
N PHE A 123 9.25 4.91 -15.05
CA PHE A 123 9.55 4.42 -16.38
C PHE A 123 8.99 5.30 -17.48
N LYS A 124 9.73 5.35 -18.60
CA LYS A 124 9.33 6.06 -19.80
C LYS A 124 8.59 5.10 -20.73
N GLU A 125 7.39 5.48 -21.13
CA GLU A 125 6.60 4.72 -22.09
C GLU A 125 7.31 4.70 -23.46
N ARG A 126 7.44 3.51 -24.07
CA ARG A 126 8.17 3.36 -25.34
C ARG A 126 7.42 4.04 -26.47
N GLY A 127 8.11 4.91 -27.21
CA GLY A 127 7.51 5.64 -28.34
C GLY A 127 6.66 6.84 -27.93
N SER A 128 6.71 7.21 -26.64
CA SER A 128 5.95 8.31 -26.05
C SER A 128 6.89 9.22 -25.24
N ASN A 129 6.48 10.46 -25.03
CA ASN A 129 7.17 11.39 -24.12
C ASN A 129 6.64 11.29 -22.69
N LYS A 130 5.80 10.29 -22.42
CA LYS A 130 5.21 10.09 -21.10
C LYS A 130 6.14 9.35 -20.16
N VAL A 131 6.14 9.80 -18.92
CA VAL A 131 6.79 9.14 -17.79
C VAL A 131 5.71 8.74 -16.80
N ILE A 132 5.75 7.47 -16.40
CA ILE A 132 4.84 6.89 -15.41
C ILE A 132 5.62 6.75 -14.11
N VAL A 133 5.02 7.24 -13.04
CA VAL A 133 5.52 7.23 -11.67
C VAL A 133 4.58 6.37 -10.84
N ILE A 134 5.07 5.25 -10.32
CA ILE A 134 4.32 4.39 -9.40
C ILE A 134 4.95 4.53 -8.02
N LEU A 135 4.14 5.01 -7.08
CA LEU A 135 4.47 5.11 -5.66
C LEU A 135 3.73 4.00 -4.93
N GLN A 136 4.45 3.11 -4.26
CA GLN A 136 3.88 1.99 -3.53
C GLN A 136 4.32 2.05 -2.07
N LYS A 137 3.36 2.20 -1.16
CA LYS A 137 3.61 2.08 0.27
C LYS A 137 3.41 0.63 0.69
N ARG A 138 4.48 -0.02 1.15
CA ARG A 138 4.43 -1.39 1.66
C ARG A 138 4.22 -1.42 3.18
N ASN A 139 3.47 -2.41 3.63
CA ASN A 139 3.10 -2.61 5.05
C ASN A 139 4.18 -3.32 5.86
#